data_AF-A0A0J6T049-F1
#
_entry.id   AF-A0A0J6T049-F1
#
_cell.length_a   1.000
_cell.length_b   1.000
_cell.length_c   1.000
_cell.angle_alpha   90.00
_cell.angle_beta   90.00
_cell.angle_gamma   90.00
#
_symmetry.space_group_name_H-M   'P 1'
#
loop_
_entity.id
_entity.type
_entity.pdbx_description
1 polymer ?
#
loop_
_entity_poly.entity_id
_entity_poly.type
_entity_poly.pdbx_seq_one_letter_code
_entity_poly.pdbx_strand_id
1 'polypeptide(L)'
;MAAVETITIDLPSEIAESVHQAVEAGEYTSTSEAIGDAVRLWKQYRDTHDDTHGYSIEELRELIREGLESGPSPWDSMAEIKAEARRRLEAAAGKVDQ
;
A
#
# COMPACT_ATOMS: atom_id res chain seq x y z
N MET A 1 21.52 -5.23 18.61
CA MET A 1 22.01 -5.20 17.22
C MET A 1 21.13 -6.14 16.44
N ALA A 2 20.45 -5.67 15.38
CA ALA A 2 19.63 -6.55 14.55
C ALA A 2 20.52 -7.64 13.95
N ALA A 3 20.00 -8.86 13.84
CA ALA A 3 20.74 -9.95 13.19
C ALA A 3 20.90 -9.61 11.71
N VAL A 4 22.14 -9.55 11.24
CA VAL A 4 22.48 -9.43 9.81
C VAL A 4 22.74 -10.84 9.30
N GLU A 5 22.07 -11.21 8.22
CA GLU A 5 22.23 -12.50 7.53
C GLU A 5 22.92 -12.25 6.19
N THR A 6 23.94 -13.04 5.86
CA THR A 6 24.64 -12.97 4.56
C THR A 6 23.97 -13.92 3.59
N ILE A 7 23.54 -13.38 2.44
CA ILE A 7 22.91 -14.15 1.36
C ILE A 7 23.79 -14.03 0.12
N THR A 8 24.14 -15.16 -0.50
CA THR A 8 24.80 -15.20 -1.81
C THR A 8 23.74 -15.33 -2.89
N ILE A 9 23.79 -14.44 -3.88
CA ILE A 9 22.84 -14.41 -5.01
C ILE A 9 23.62 -14.26 -6.32
N ASP A 10 23.12 -14.89 -7.37
CA ASP A 10 23.58 -14.65 -8.74
C ASP A 10 22.72 -13.56 -9.37
N LEU A 11 23.37 -12.49 -9.85
CA LEU A 11 22.72 -11.41 -10.57
C LEU A 11 23.14 -11.43 -12.05
N PRO A 12 22.24 -11.11 -13.00
CA PRO A 12 22.64 -10.82 -14.36
C PRO A 12 23.71 -9.71 -14.38
N SER A 13 24.70 -9.82 -15.27
CA SER A 13 25.85 -8.90 -15.29
C SER A 13 25.44 -7.43 -15.38
N GLU A 14 24.42 -7.11 -16.17
CA GLU A 14 23.86 -5.76 -16.31
C GLU A 14 23.34 -5.19 -14.98
N ILE A 15 22.67 -6.02 -14.18
CA ILE A 15 22.13 -5.61 -12.88
C ILE A 15 23.26 -5.45 -11.87
N ALA A 16 24.22 -6.37 -11.85
CA ALA A 16 25.40 -6.26 -11.00
C ALA A 16 26.20 -4.98 -11.31
N GLU A 17 26.39 -4.67 -12.59
CA GLU A 17 27.07 -3.45 -13.05
C GLU A 17 26.33 -2.19 -12.60
N SER A 18 25.00 -2.16 -12.71
CA SER A 18 24.18 -1.05 -12.22
C SER A 18 24.37 -0.81 -10.71
N VAL A 19 24.44 -1.88 -9.92
CA VAL A 19 24.69 -1.79 -8.46
C VAL A 19 26.09 -1.27 -8.18
N HIS A 20 27.10 -1.71 -8.94
CA HIS A 20 28.46 -1.20 -8.81
C HIS A 20 28.56 0.28 -9.15
N GLN A 21 27.93 0.72 -10.25
CA GLN A 21 27.91 2.12 -10.68
C GLN A 21 27.27 3.03 -9.62
N ALA A 22 26.17 2.59 -8.99
CA ALA A 22 25.53 3.38 -7.92
C ALA A 22 26.45 3.56 -6.70
N VAL A 23 27.25 2.56 -6.36
CA VAL A 23 28.26 2.67 -5.29
C VAL A 23 29.43 3.57 -5.72
N GLU A 24 29.94 3.42 -6.95
CA GLU A 24 31.02 4.25 -7.50
C GLU A 24 30.62 5.74 -7.61
N ALA A 25 29.36 6.02 -7.93
CA ALA A 25 28.78 7.36 -7.94
C ALA A 25 28.60 7.96 -6.53
N GLY A 26 28.76 7.14 -5.48
CA GLY A 26 28.60 7.54 -4.09
C GLY A 26 27.14 7.63 -3.63
N GLU A 27 26.19 7.06 -4.38
CA GLU A 27 24.77 7.00 -4.00
C GLU A 27 24.56 6.02 -2.83
N TYR A 28 25.40 4.99 -2.73
CA TYR A 28 25.40 4.01 -1.65
C TYR A 28 26.83 3.75 -1.14
N THR A 29 26.95 3.43 0.14
CA THR A 29 28.25 3.13 0.77
C THR A 29 28.73 1.70 0.51
N SER A 30 27.83 0.80 0.08
CA SER A 30 28.13 -0.59 -0.25
C SER A 30 27.08 -1.22 -1.16
N THR A 31 27.46 -2.33 -1.82
CA THR A 31 26.53 -3.14 -2.61
C THR A 31 25.40 -3.74 -1.76
N SER A 32 25.70 -4.15 -0.52
CA SER A 32 24.71 -4.67 0.43
C SER A 32 23.65 -3.62 0.79
N GLU A 33 24.05 -2.34 0.88
CA GLU A 33 23.11 -1.24 1.13
C GLU A 33 22.20 -1.01 -0.08
N ALA A 34 22.77 -0.94 -1.28
CA ALA A 34 22.02 -0.76 -2.54
C ALA A 34 21.01 -1.89 -2.78
N ILE A 35 21.42 -3.14 -2.62
CA ILE A 35 20.53 -4.31 -2.74
C ILE A 35 19.48 -4.30 -1.63
N GLY A 36 19.86 -3.94 -0.40
CA GLY A 36 18.93 -3.83 0.72
C GLY A 36 17.83 -2.80 0.48
N ASP A 37 18.16 -1.65 -0.13
CA ASP A 37 17.17 -0.64 -0.50
C ASP A 37 16.27 -1.11 -1.65
N ALA A 38 16.85 -1.73 -2.69
CA ALA A 38 16.07 -2.33 -3.78
C ALA A 38 15.05 -3.37 -3.28
N VAL A 39 15.44 -4.22 -2.33
CA VAL A 39 14.53 -5.19 -1.70
C VAL A 39 13.46 -4.50 -0.86
N ARG A 40 13.78 -3.40 -0.19
CA ARG A 40 12.80 -2.59 0.56
C ARG A 40 11.76 -1.99 -0.37
N LEU A 41 12.18 -1.40 -1.49
CA LEU A 41 11.29 -0.87 -2.52
C LEU A 41 10.42 -1.96 -3.15
N TRP A 42 10.99 -3.14 -3.44
CA TRP A 42 10.23 -4.29 -3.92
C TRP A 42 9.17 -4.74 -2.91
N LYS A 43 9.50 -4.80 -1.61
CA LYS A 43 8.52 -5.10 -0.55
C LYS A 43 7.40 -4.07 -0.51
N GLN A 44 7.73 -2.78 -0.52
CA GLN A 44 6.74 -1.72 -0.54
C GLN A 44 5.84 -1.79 -1.78
N TYR A 45 6.42 -2.04 -2.95
CA TYR A 45 5.66 -2.25 -4.18
C TYR A 45 4.70 -3.42 -4.01
N ARG A 46 5.15 -4.56 -3.48
CA ARG A 46 4.29 -5.73 -3.24
C ARG A 46 3.18 -5.43 -2.23
N ASP A 47 3.48 -4.72 -1.15
CA ASP A 47 2.47 -4.35 -0.15
C ASP A 47 1.41 -3.39 -0.70
N THR A 48 1.72 -2.62 -1.74
CA THR A 48 0.83 -1.60 -2.32
C THR A 48 0.17 -2.02 -3.64
N HIS A 49 0.83 -2.87 -4.44
CA HIS A 49 0.45 -3.18 -5.82
C HIS A 49 0.05 -4.64 -6.04
N ASP A 50 0.43 -5.58 -5.18
CA ASP A 50 -0.02 -6.97 -5.33
C ASP A 50 -1.49 -7.04 -4.89
N ASP A 51 -2.39 -7.13 -5.88
CA ASP A 51 -3.82 -7.49 -5.82
C ASP A 51 -4.81 -6.56 -5.11
N THR A 52 -4.36 -5.48 -4.47
CA THR A 52 -5.15 -4.88 -3.39
C THR A 52 -5.53 -3.39 -3.62
N HIS A 53 -5.28 -2.84 -4.81
CA HIS A 53 -5.66 -1.47 -5.21
C HIS A 53 -5.16 -0.35 -4.26
N GLY A 54 -3.96 -0.52 -3.68
CA GLY A 54 -3.38 0.47 -2.76
C GLY A 54 -3.76 0.29 -1.29
N TYR A 55 -4.58 -0.72 -0.96
CA TYR A 55 -4.73 -1.22 0.40
C TYR A 55 -3.69 -2.31 0.66
N SER A 56 -3.26 -2.48 1.90
CA SER A 56 -2.60 -3.71 2.34
C SER A 56 -3.64 -4.83 2.52
N ILE A 57 -3.20 -6.08 2.45
CA ILE A 57 -4.02 -7.27 2.76
C ILE A 57 -4.67 -7.15 4.15
N GLU A 58 -3.93 -6.59 5.12
CA GLU A 58 -4.41 -6.46 6.50
C GLU A 58 -5.51 -5.39 6.62
N GLU A 59 -5.39 -4.27 5.91
CA GLU A 59 -6.44 -3.26 5.83
C GLU A 59 -7.71 -3.82 5.17
N LEU A 60 -7.60 -4.62 4.11
CA LEU A 60 -8.78 -5.27 3.52
C LEU A 60 -9.45 -6.24 4.48
N ARG A 61 -8.68 -7.03 5.24
CA ARG A 61 -9.24 -7.95 6.25
C ARG A 61 -10.04 -7.20 7.31
N GLU A 62 -9.55 -6.05 7.74
CA GLU A 62 -10.25 -5.23 8.72
C GLU A 62 -11.55 -4.65 8.15
N LEU A 63 -11.51 -4.10 6.93
CA LEU A 63 -12.71 -3.57 6.26
C LEU A 63 -13.78 -4.65 6.02
N ILE A 64 -13.36 -5.87 5.67
CA ILE A 64 -14.28 -7.01 5.54
C ILE A 64 -14.88 -7.38 6.91
N ARG A 65 -14.07 -7.42 7.97
CA ARG A 65 -14.56 -7.70 9.33
C ARG A 65 -15.58 -6.65 9.76
N GLU A 66 -15.27 -5.37 9.59
CA GLU A 66 -16.18 -4.26 9.88
C GLU A 66 -17.51 -4.43 9.13
N GLY A 67 -17.46 -4.74 7.84
CA GLY A 67 -18.66 -5.01 7.03
C GLY A 67 -19.49 -6.19 7.56
N LEU A 68 -18.84 -7.29 7.94
CA LEU A 68 -19.52 -8.48 8.49
C LEU A 68 -20.12 -8.21 9.88
N GLU A 69 -19.44 -7.43 10.72
CA GLU A 69 -19.90 -7.07 12.07
C GLU A 69 -20.96 -5.96 12.07
N SER A 70 -21.07 -5.18 10.99
CA SER A 70 -22.07 -4.11 10.85
C SER A 70 -23.51 -4.60 10.70
N GLY A 71 -23.70 -5.90 10.48
CA GLY A 71 -25.01 -6.51 10.31
C GLY A 71 -25.62 -6.31 8.91
N PRO A 72 -26.87 -6.74 8.69
CA PRO A 72 -27.54 -6.62 7.41
C PRO A 72 -27.68 -5.16 6.96
N SER A 73 -27.59 -4.95 5.65
CA SER A 73 -27.83 -3.62 5.09
C SER A 73 -29.23 -3.12 5.46
N PRO A 74 -29.38 -1.88 5.97
CA PRO A 74 -30.68 -1.31 6.25
C PRO A 74 -31.40 -0.79 5.00
N TRP A 75 -30.80 -0.92 3.81
CA TRP A 75 -31.37 -0.45 2.54
C TRP A 75 -31.68 -1.62 1.63
N ASP A 76 -32.89 -1.64 1.08
CA ASP A 76 -33.35 -2.71 0.20
C ASP A 76 -32.97 -2.45 -1.27
N SER A 77 -32.54 -1.23 -1.60
CA SER A 77 -32.13 -0.89 -2.97
C SER A 77 -31.08 0.22 -3.05
N MET A 78 -30.36 0.23 -4.18
CA MET A 78 -29.43 1.32 -4.54
C MET A 78 -30.14 2.69 -4.66
N ALA A 79 -31.44 2.71 -4.97
CA ALA A 79 -32.19 3.96 -5.07
C ALA A 79 -32.34 4.63 -3.70
N GLU A 80 -32.62 3.84 -2.65
CA GLU A 80 -32.70 4.32 -1.26
C GLU A 80 -31.37 4.84 -0.75
N ILE A 81 -30.28 4.11 -1.04
CA ILE A 81 -28.91 4.54 -0.70
C ILE A 81 -28.61 5.92 -1.31
N LYS A 82 -28.92 6.11 -2.60
CA LYS A 82 -28.72 7.40 -3.28
C LYS A 82 -29.60 8.52 -2.73
N ALA A 83 -30.84 8.22 -2.39
CA ALA A 83 -31.76 9.20 -1.80
C ALA A 83 -31.25 9.69 -0.44
N GLU A 84 -30.82 8.76 0.42
CA GLU A 84 -30.25 9.09 1.74
C GLU A 84 -28.93 9.85 1.63
N ALA A 85 -28.04 9.47 0.70
CA ALA A 85 -26.79 10.18 0.46
C ALA A 85 -27.01 11.65 0.05
N ARG A 86 -27.99 11.91 -0.85
CA ARG A 86 -28.36 13.27 -1.25
C ARG A 86 -28.94 14.08 -0.09
N ARG A 87 -29.84 13.48 0.70
CA ARG A 87 -30.41 14.12 1.90
C ARG A 87 -29.32 14.55 2.88
N ARG A 88 -28.31 13.69 3.12
CA ARG A 88 -27.16 14.00 3.99
C ARG A 88 -26.31 15.13 3.43
N LEU A 89 -26.08 15.16 2.11
CA LEU A 89 -25.32 16.21 1.44
C LEU A 89 -26.01 17.58 1.57
N GLU A 90 -27.33 17.65 1.31
CA GLU A 90 -28.12 18.88 1.45
C GLU A 90 -28.15 19.38 2.91
N ALA A 91 -28.31 18.47 3.87
CA ALA A 91 -28.27 18.81 5.29
C ALA A 91 -26.89 19.27 5.77
N ALA A 92 -25.80 18.78 5.17
CA ALA A 92 -24.45 19.25 5.45
C ALA A 92 -24.20 20.64 4.83
N ALA A 93 -24.67 20.87 3.61
CA ALA A 93 -24.56 22.17 2.93
C ALA A 93 -25.35 23.27 3.67
N GLY A 94 -26.58 22.99 4.13
CA GLY A 94 -27.38 23.94 4.89
C GLY A 94 -26.84 24.29 6.29
N LYS A 95 -25.86 23.54 6.81
CA LYS A 95 -25.17 23.83 8.08
C LYS A 95 -23.92 24.70 7.92
N VAL A 96 -23.41 24.86 6.70
CA VAL A 96 -22.23 25.69 6.41
C VAL A 96 -22.63 27.15 6.14
N ASP A 97 -23.90 27.39 5.78
CA ASP A 97 -24.50 28.71 5.55
C ASP A 97 -25.18 29.34 6.80
N GLN A 98 -25.06 28.71 7.98
CA GLN A 98 -25.43 29.28 9.30
C GLN A 98 -24.19 29.55 10.14
#